data_AF-A0A3D5D6R1-F1
#
_entry.id   AF-A0A3D5D6R1-F1
#
_cell.length_a   1.000
_cell.length_b   1.000
_cell.length_c   1.000
_cell.angle_alpha   90.00
_cell.angle_beta   90.00
_cell.angle_gamma   90.00
#
_symmetry.space_group_name_H-M   'P 1'
#
loop_
_entity.id
_entity.type
_entity.pdbx_description
1 polymer ?
#
loop_
_entity_poly.entity_id
_entity_poly.type
_entity_poly.pdbx_seq_one_letter_code
_entity_poly.pdbx_strand_id
1 'polypeptide(L)'
;MKQILKLAATAMLGFTLSAADENTTAKPGGIHKVKSEPFNINLSLKGTFAPAKAHAILLRPKAWTDLTVAEDAVPHGAKVSAKDVLVNLKAKKLEEKIADTRLALELSSLDYAVAVAEYTFATNIAVMDRTVATNALARLEADFKRYEAKTLALSEKSARFSLLT
;
A
#
# COMPACT_ATOMS: atom_id res chain seq x y z
N MET A 1 9.10 -72.69 42.07
CA MET A 1 10.55 -73.02 42.02
C MET A 1 10.73 -74.29 41.20
N LYS A 2 11.82 -74.38 40.41
CA LYS A 2 12.20 -75.38 39.38
C LYS A 2 11.49 -75.12 38.02
N GLN A 3 12.06 -74.35 37.07
CA GLN A 3 13.22 -74.62 36.18
C GLN A 3 13.10 -76.00 35.51
N ILE A 4 13.21 -76.21 34.19
CA ILE A 4 14.28 -75.90 33.20
C ILE A 4 13.60 -76.12 31.81
N LEU A 5 13.51 -75.20 30.83
CA LEU A 5 14.49 -74.54 29.95
C LEU A 5 15.05 -75.41 28.79
N LYS A 6 14.58 -75.12 27.56
CA LYS A 6 15.26 -75.18 26.23
C LYS A 6 15.59 -76.60 25.69
N LEU A 7 15.72 -76.92 24.38
CA LEU A 7 16.02 -76.16 23.16
C LEU A 7 15.78 -77.07 21.92
N ALA A 8 15.74 -76.45 20.73
CA ALA A 8 16.10 -76.95 19.39
C ALA A 8 15.08 -77.88 18.67
N ALA A 9 14.31 -77.39 17.68
CA ALA A 9 14.70 -77.03 16.30
C ALA A 9 15.00 -78.25 15.41
N THR A 10 14.15 -78.51 14.41
CA THR A 10 14.51 -78.91 13.03
C THR A 10 13.28 -78.83 12.14
N ALA A 11 13.42 -78.09 11.05
CA ALA A 11 12.47 -77.97 9.95
C ALA A 11 12.50 -79.22 9.06
N MET A 12 11.36 -79.62 8.52
CA MET A 12 11.31 -80.10 7.13
C MET A 12 9.90 -80.05 6.57
N LEU A 13 9.82 -79.45 5.38
CA LEU A 13 8.71 -79.45 4.45
C LEU A 13 8.22 -80.87 4.12
N GLY A 14 6.93 -80.94 3.80
CA GLY A 14 6.44 -81.83 2.74
C GLY A 14 5.35 -82.79 3.19
N PHE A 15 4.10 -82.35 3.11
CA PHE A 15 2.97 -83.28 3.02
C PHE A 15 2.00 -82.82 1.93
N THR A 16 2.24 -83.40 0.75
CA THR A 16 1.28 -83.96 -0.22
C THR A 16 -0.14 -83.39 -0.24
N LEU A 17 -0.49 -82.81 -1.38
CA LEU A 17 -1.86 -82.75 -1.89
C LEU A 17 -2.35 -84.18 -2.12
N SER A 18 -3.39 -84.61 -1.40
CA SER A 18 -4.21 -85.75 -1.79
C SER A 18 -5.67 -85.37 -1.57
N ALA A 19 -6.36 -85.16 -2.69
CA ALA A 19 -7.81 -85.10 -2.74
C ALA A 19 -8.38 -86.52 -2.61
N ALA A 20 -9.66 -86.55 -2.24
CA ALA A 20 -10.54 -87.69 -2.03
C ALA A 20 -10.44 -88.32 -0.63
N ASP A 21 -11.43 -88.00 0.21
CA ASP A 21 -12.16 -89.05 0.90
C ASP A 21 -13.63 -88.68 1.09
N GLU A 22 -14.46 -89.68 0.86
CA GLU A 22 -15.90 -89.67 1.03
C GLU A 22 -16.24 -89.62 2.53
N ASN A 23 -17.14 -88.74 2.94
CA ASN A 23 -18.02 -89.08 4.06
C ASN A 23 -19.34 -88.31 3.98
N THR A 24 -20.31 -89.00 3.40
CA THR A 24 -21.73 -88.77 3.64
C THR A 24 -22.03 -89.06 5.10
N THR A 25 -22.36 -88.04 5.89
CA THR A 25 -23.26 -88.16 7.05
C THR A 25 -23.76 -86.78 7.42
N ALA A 26 -25.00 -86.52 7.07
CA ALA A 26 -25.75 -85.34 7.46
C ALA A 26 -25.83 -85.22 8.99
N LYS A 27 -25.31 -84.12 9.55
CA LYS A 27 -25.80 -83.57 10.83
C LYS A 27 -26.88 -82.54 10.49
N PRO A 28 -28.13 -82.68 10.99
CA PRO A 28 -29.13 -81.65 10.78
C PRO A 28 -28.65 -80.37 11.49
N GLY A 29 -28.56 -79.28 10.71
CA GLY A 29 -28.16 -77.98 11.23
C GLY A 29 -29.05 -77.57 12.40
N GLY A 30 -28.44 -77.19 13.51
CA GLY A 30 -29.16 -76.70 14.69
C GLY A 30 -30.00 -75.48 14.31
N ILE A 31 -31.31 -75.56 14.58
CA ILE A 31 -32.24 -74.46 14.35
C ILE A 31 -31.98 -73.40 15.43
N HIS A 32 -31.37 -72.28 15.06
CA HIS A 32 -31.21 -71.14 15.95
C HIS A 32 -32.48 -70.28 15.92
N LYS A 33 -33.12 -70.11 17.09
CA LYS A 33 -34.33 -69.29 17.24
C LYS A 33 -33.92 -67.81 17.24
N VAL A 34 -33.99 -67.16 16.10
CA VAL A 34 -33.63 -65.74 15.93
C VAL A 34 -34.82 -64.86 16.33
N LYS A 35 -34.59 -63.89 17.23
CA LYS A 35 -35.57 -62.82 17.51
C LYS A 35 -35.34 -61.68 16.53
N SER A 36 -36.40 -61.21 15.88
CA SER A 36 -36.36 -60.09 14.95
C SER A 36 -36.28 -58.78 15.74
N GLU A 37 -35.07 -58.36 16.07
CA GLU A 37 -34.76 -57.01 16.55
C GLU A 37 -34.06 -56.22 15.44
N PRO A 38 -34.24 -54.88 15.36
CA PRO A 38 -33.61 -54.08 14.31
C PRO A 38 -32.10 -54.18 14.38
N PHE A 39 -31.51 -54.83 13.38
CA PHE A 39 -30.06 -55.02 13.25
C PHE A 39 -29.43 -53.76 12.71
N ASN A 40 -28.72 -53.02 13.56
CA ASN A 40 -28.12 -51.74 13.21
C ASN A 40 -26.62 -51.92 12.92
N ILE A 41 -26.21 -51.63 11.67
CA ILE A 41 -24.83 -51.76 11.22
C ILE A 41 -24.17 -50.38 11.28
N ASN A 42 -23.39 -50.14 12.32
CA ASN A 42 -22.62 -48.90 12.48
C ASN A 42 -21.31 -48.97 11.70
N LEU A 43 -21.23 -48.25 10.58
CA LEU A 43 -20.03 -48.13 9.75
C LEU A 43 -19.27 -46.84 10.13
N SER A 44 -18.08 -46.97 10.70
CA SER A 44 -17.23 -45.82 11.03
C SER A 44 -16.28 -45.52 9.87
N LEU A 45 -16.56 -44.45 9.13
CA LEU A 45 -15.73 -43.96 8.03
C LEU A 45 -14.92 -42.75 8.49
N LYS A 46 -13.60 -42.80 8.28
CA LYS A 46 -12.73 -41.66 8.54
C LYS A 46 -12.88 -40.64 7.42
N GLY A 47 -13.39 -39.47 7.75
CA GLY A 47 -13.49 -38.33 6.85
C GLY A 47 -13.22 -37.04 7.61
N THR A 48 -12.72 -36.04 6.88
CA THR A 48 -12.52 -34.67 7.38
C THR A 48 -13.58 -33.77 6.77
N PHE A 49 -14.28 -33.02 7.62
CA PHE A 49 -15.27 -32.06 7.16
C PHE A 49 -14.58 -30.77 6.69
N ALA A 50 -14.86 -30.37 5.46
CA ALA A 50 -14.43 -29.10 4.89
C ALA A 50 -15.64 -28.16 4.73
N PRO A 51 -15.47 -26.84 4.85
CA PRO A 51 -16.55 -25.87 4.68
C PRO A 51 -17.07 -25.86 3.24
N ALA A 52 -18.39 -25.80 3.07
CA ALA A 52 -19.04 -25.82 1.76
C ALA A 52 -18.68 -24.60 0.87
N LYS A 53 -18.35 -23.45 1.48
CA LYS A 53 -17.86 -22.25 0.80
C LYS A 53 -16.85 -21.54 1.69
N ALA A 54 -15.65 -21.29 1.18
CA ALA A 54 -14.62 -20.52 1.85
C ALA A 54 -14.21 -19.34 0.97
N HIS A 55 -14.13 -18.14 1.56
CA HIS A 55 -13.63 -16.94 0.89
C HIS A 55 -12.36 -16.49 1.62
N ALA A 56 -11.23 -16.53 0.91
CA ALA A 56 -9.98 -16.02 1.44
C ALA A 56 -9.99 -14.49 1.37
N ILE A 57 -9.80 -13.83 2.52
CA ILE A 57 -9.69 -12.37 2.60
C ILE A 57 -8.20 -12.04 2.71
N LEU A 58 -7.66 -11.47 1.64
CA LEU A 58 -6.25 -11.11 1.55
C LEU A 58 -6.10 -9.59 1.60
N LEU A 59 -5.55 -9.08 2.71
CA LEU A 59 -5.28 -7.65 2.88
C LEU A 59 -3.89 -7.34 2.29
N ARG A 60 -3.85 -6.55 1.22
CA ARG A 60 -2.60 -5.97 0.66
C ARG A 60 -2.65 -4.45 0.67
N PRO A 61 -2.36 -3.80 1.80
CA PRO A 61 -2.20 -2.35 1.86
C PRO A 61 -1.01 -1.91 1.00
N LYS A 62 -1.12 -0.72 0.39
CA LYS A 62 -0.03 -0.09 -0.39
C LYS A 62 1.10 0.45 0.51
N ALA A 63 0.80 0.82 1.75
CA ALA A 63 1.77 1.30 2.72
C ALA A 63 1.48 0.66 4.09
N TRP A 64 2.46 -0.05 4.65
CA TRP A 64 2.34 -0.75 5.93
C TRP A 64 2.84 0.07 7.12
N THR A 65 3.73 1.02 6.88
CA THR A 65 4.56 1.63 7.93
C THR A 65 3.76 2.38 9.00
N ASP A 66 2.62 2.96 8.63
CA ASP A 66 1.75 3.71 9.55
C ASP A 66 0.50 2.94 9.98
N LEU A 67 0.26 1.75 9.42
CA LEU A 67 -0.96 0.97 9.68
C LEU A 67 -0.81 0.19 10.98
N THR A 68 -1.38 0.74 12.04
CA THR A 68 -1.61 0.00 13.28
C THR A 68 -3.02 -0.56 13.27
N VAL A 69 -3.15 -1.87 13.46
CA VAL A 69 -4.45 -2.51 13.70
C VAL A 69 -4.98 -1.99 15.04
N ALA A 70 -6.21 -1.47 15.03
CA ALA A 70 -6.91 -1.16 16.27
C ALA A 70 -7.22 -2.47 17.00
N GLU A 71 -7.35 -2.41 18.33
CA GLU A 71 -7.54 -3.59 19.18
C GLU A 71 -8.80 -4.41 18.81
N ASP A 72 -9.73 -3.79 18.08
CA ASP A 72 -10.97 -4.38 17.54
C ASP A 72 -10.74 -5.28 16.30
N ALA A 73 -9.75 -6.17 16.36
CA ALA A 73 -9.61 -7.22 15.36
C ALA A 73 -10.50 -8.42 15.74
N VAL A 74 -11.34 -8.87 14.80
CA VAL A 74 -12.24 -10.00 15.06
C VAL A 74 -11.42 -11.28 15.32
N PRO A 75 -11.68 -12.01 16.42
CA PRO A 75 -10.93 -13.22 16.74
C PRO A 75 -11.13 -14.30 15.67
N HIS A 76 -10.09 -15.09 15.45
CA HIS A 76 -10.14 -16.20 14.49
C HIS A 76 -11.26 -17.19 14.84
N GLY A 77 -12.06 -17.57 13.85
CA GLY A 77 -13.18 -18.51 14.02
C GLY A 77 -14.49 -17.88 14.49
N ALA A 78 -14.55 -16.56 14.68
CA ALA A 78 -15.81 -15.86 14.94
C ALA A 78 -16.75 -15.91 13.72
N LYS A 79 -18.06 -15.99 13.99
CA LYS A 79 -19.08 -15.83 12.96
C LYS A 79 -19.19 -14.36 12.58
N VAL A 80 -18.95 -14.06 11.31
CA VAL A 80 -19.02 -12.70 10.75
C VAL A 80 -19.99 -12.64 9.58
N SER A 81 -20.69 -11.52 9.44
CA SER A 81 -21.57 -11.22 8.31
C SER A 81 -20.79 -10.58 7.16
N ALA A 82 -21.39 -10.51 5.97
CA ALA A 82 -20.75 -9.96 4.77
C ALA A 82 -20.42 -8.45 4.83
N LYS A 83 -20.89 -7.73 5.85
CA LYS A 83 -20.65 -6.28 6.03
C LYS A 83 -19.97 -5.93 7.34
N ASP A 84 -19.52 -6.93 8.10
CA ASP A 84 -18.86 -6.69 9.37
C ASP A 84 -17.42 -6.25 9.15
N VAL A 85 -16.99 -5.27 9.95
CA VAL A 85 -15.60 -4.81 9.96
C VAL A 85 -14.75 -5.88 10.63
N LEU A 86 -13.84 -6.48 9.87
CA LEU A 86 -12.97 -7.56 10.35
C LEU A 86 -11.73 -7.02 11.07
N VAL A 87 -11.22 -5.89 10.60
CA VAL A 87 -10.03 -5.22 11.12
C VAL A 87 -10.26 -3.72 11.03
N ASN A 88 -10.28 -3.05 12.17
CA ASN A 88 -10.24 -1.59 12.21
C ASN A 88 -8.78 -1.11 12.24
N LEU A 89 -8.46 -0.03 11.54
CA LEU A 89 -7.10 0.50 11.42
C LEU A 89 -7.05 1.87 12.10
N LYS A 90 -6.01 2.13 12.90
CA LYS A 90 -5.81 3.42 13.56
C LYS A 90 -5.46 4.48 12.52
N ALA A 91 -6.46 5.26 12.09
CA ALA A 91 -6.33 6.26 11.03
C ALA A 91 -5.73 7.60 11.49
N LYS A 92 -5.54 7.82 12.80
CA LYS A 92 -5.14 9.12 13.37
C LYS A 92 -3.91 9.75 12.71
N LYS A 93 -2.83 8.99 12.52
CA LYS A 93 -1.60 9.49 11.87
C LYS A 93 -1.80 9.83 10.40
N LEU A 94 -2.70 9.13 9.71
CA LEU A 94 -3.04 9.43 8.32
C LEU A 94 -3.87 10.70 8.23
N GLU A 95 -4.82 10.90 9.15
CA GLU A 95 -5.61 12.12 9.24
C GLU A 95 -4.74 13.35 9.55
N GLU A 96 -3.80 13.22 10.50
CA GLU A 96 -2.81 14.26 10.80
C GLU A 96 -1.98 14.61 9.56
N LYS A 97 -1.41 13.61 8.86
CA LYS A 97 -0.66 13.84 7.62
C LYS A 97 -1.50 14.50 6.53
N ILE A 98 -2.77 14.13 6.40
CA ILE A 98 -3.69 14.73 5.42
C ILE A 98 -3.95 16.20 5.80
N ALA A 99 -4.16 16.50 7.07
CA ALA A 99 -4.35 17.86 7.56
C ALA A 99 -3.11 18.72 7.30
N ASP A 100 -1.92 18.23 7.65
CA ASP A 100 -0.65 18.92 7.42
C ASP A 100 -0.42 19.18 5.92
N THR A 101 -0.70 18.18 5.07
CA THR A 101 -0.57 18.33 3.61
C THR A 101 -1.53 19.37 3.05
N ARG A 102 -2.75 19.46 3.59
CA ARG A 102 -3.72 20.49 3.19
C ARG A 102 -3.24 21.89 3.59
N LEU A 103 -2.75 22.05 4.81
CA LEU A 103 -2.19 23.33 5.26
C LEU A 103 -0.97 23.74 4.43
N ALA A 104 -0.08 22.80 4.10
CA ALA A 104 1.08 23.06 3.25
C ALA A 104 0.65 23.50 1.83
N LEU A 105 -0.41 22.92 1.29
CA LEU A 105 -0.97 23.31 0.00
C LEU A 105 -1.54 24.73 0.03
N GLU A 106 -2.29 25.07 1.09
CA GLU A 106 -2.84 26.41 1.27
C GLU A 106 -1.72 27.46 1.40
N LEU A 107 -0.68 27.17 2.19
CA LEU A 107 0.49 28.04 2.31
C LEU A 107 1.17 28.25 0.95
N SER A 108 1.40 27.18 0.20
CA SER A 108 1.99 27.26 -1.14
C SER A 108 1.12 28.07 -2.11
N SER A 109 -0.20 28.02 -1.98
CA SER A 109 -1.12 28.82 -2.81
C SER A 109 -1.03 30.31 -2.49
N LEU A 110 -0.85 30.66 -1.22
CA LEU A 110 -0.67 32.04 -0.78
C LEU A 110 0.67 32.60 -1.25
N ASP A 111 1.75 31.83 -1.10
CA ASP A 111 3.08 32.19 -1.59
C ASP A 111 3.07 32.43 -3.11
N TYR A 112 2.35 31.59 -3.85
CA TYR A 112 2.16 31.78 -5.28
C TYR A 112 1.43 33.09 -5.59
N ALA A 113 0.36 33.42 -4.86
CA ALA A 113 -0.36 34.67 -5.05
C ALA A 113 0.52 35.90 -4.76
N VAL A 114 1.37 35.83 -3.72
CA VAL A 114 2.35 36.88 -3.41
C VAL A 114 3.36 37.02 -4.54
N ALA A 115 3.93 35.91 -5.03
CA ALA A 115 4.90 35.93 -6.13
C ALA A 115 4.30 36.54 -7.42
N VAL A 116 3.04 36.24 -7.73
CA VAL A 116 2.33 36.86 -8.86
C VAL A 116 2.18 38.37 -8.65
N ALA A 117 1.78 38.81 -7.45
CA ALA A 117 1.66 40.23 -7.15
C ALA A 117 3.00 40.95 -7.29
N GLU A 118 4.08 40.41 -6.72
CA GLU A 118 5.43 40.95 -6.85
C GLU A 118 5.90 41.03 -8.30
N TYR A 119 5.63 39.98 -9.09
CA TYR A 119 5.97 39.96 -10.52
C TYR A 119 5.26 41.06 -11.30
N THR A 120 3.95 41.25 -11.06
CA THR A 120 3.19 42.32 -11.72
C THR A 120 3.71 43.70 -11.32
N PHE A 121 4.02 43.89 -10.04
CA PHE A 121 4.59 45.14 -9.53
C PHE A 121 5.97 45.44 -10.15
N ALA A 122 6.88 44.46 -10.17
CA ALA A 122 8.21 44.60 -10.77
C ALA A 122 8.13 44.92 -12.26
N THR A 123 7.21 44.26 -12.99
CA THR A 123 7.00 44.51 -14.42
C THR A 123 6.52 45.94 -14.66
N ASN A 124 5.55 46.41 -13.86
CA ASN A 124 5.02 47.77 -13.97
C ASN A 124 6.09 48.81 -13.66
N ILE A 125 6.90 48.61 -12.61
CA ILE A 125 8.02 49.50 -12.29
C ILE A 125 9.03 49.53 -13.43
N ALA A 126 9.44 48.38 -13.95
CA ALA A 126 10.41 48.32 -15.04
C ALA A 126 9.94 49.10 -16.29
N VAL A 127 8.63 49.03 -16.59
CA VAL A 127 8.03 49.84 -17.66
C VAL A 127 8.10 51.32 -17.31
N MET A 128 7.72 51.73 -16.09
CA MET A 128 7.80 53.13 -15.66
C MET A 128 9.23 53.66 -15.70
N ASP A 129 10.21 52.92 -15.19
CA ASP A 129 11.63 53.31 -15.20
C ASP A 129 12.14 53.50 -16.62
N ARG A 130 11.78 52.59 -17.54
CA ARG A 130 12.07 52.75 -18.96
C ARG A 130 11.49 54.05 -19.49
N THR A 131 10.23 54.36 -19.19
CA THR A 131 9.60 55.61 -19.68
C THR A 131 10.29 56.85 -19.13
N VAL A 132 10.64 56.86 -17.83
CA VAL A 132 11.35 57.97 -17.18
C VAL A 132 12.71 58.16 -17.83
N ALA A 133 13.46 57.08 -18.04
CA ALA A 133 14.76 57.12 -18.72
C ALA A 133 14.65 57.65 -20.16
N THR A 134 13.66 57.20 -20.93
CA THR A 134 13.45 57.69 -22.29
C THR A 134 13.08 59.18 -22.33
N ASN A 135 12.24 59.64 -21.39
CA ASN A 135 11.85 61.05 -21.31
C ASN A 135 13.03 61.93 -20.89
N ALA A 136 13.85 61.45 -19.94
CA ALA A 136 15.06 62.14 -19.50
C ALA A 136 16.06 62.27 -20.66
N LEU A 137 16.28 61.20 -21.42
CA LEU A 137 17.13 61.21 -22.61
C LEU A 137 16.63 62.24 -23.64
N ALA A 138 15.35 62.21 -23.99
CA ALA A 138 14.78 63.15 -24.95
C ALA A 138 14.95 64.62 -24.52
N ARG A 139 14.80 64.91 -23.22
CA ARG A 139 15.06 66.24 -22.67
C ARG A 139 16.53 66.63 -22.77
N LEU A 140 17.45 65.73 -22.41
CA LEU A 140 18.89 65.96 -22.50
C LEU A 140 19.33 66.22 -23.94
N GLU A 141 18.81 65.46 -24.91
CA GLU A 141 19.10 65.70 -26.32
C GLU A 141 18.59 67.06 -26.81
N ALA A 142 17.40 67.48 -26.37
CA ALA A 142 16.86 68.81 -26.69
C ALA A 142 17.72 69.93 -26.06
N ASP A 143 18.15 69.76 -24.81
CA ASP A 143 19.04 70.69 -24.12
C ASP A 143 20.42 70.76 -24.80
N PHE A 144 20.96 69.61 -25.21
CA PHE A 144 22.23 69.51 -25.93
C PHE A 144 22.16 70.22 -27.28
N LYS A 145 21.12 69.97 -28.08
CA LYS A 145 20.88 70.67 -29.35
C LYS A 145 20.79 72.19 -29.17
N ARG A 146 20.12 72.65 -28.10
CA ARG A 146 20.05 74.09 -27.78
C ARG A 146 21.44 74.65 -27.44
N TYR A 147 22.22 73.91 -26.65
CA TYR A 147 23.57 74.30 -26.28
C TYR A 147 24.48 74.42 -27.50
N GLU A 148 24.50 73.42 -28.38
CA GLU A 148 25.27 73.45 -29.62
C GLU A 148 24.89 74.65 -30.50
N ALA A 149 23.59 74.91 -30.67
CA ALA A 149 23.11 75.96 -31.56
C ALA A 149 23.38 77.39 -31.06
N LYS A 150 23.42 77.62 -29.74
CA LYS A 150 23.46 79.00 -29.17
C LYS A 150 24.63 79.23 -28.21
N THR A 151 24.89 78.29 -27.33
CA THR A 151 25.73 78.51 -26.16
C THR A 151 27.19 78.13 -26.43
N LEU A 152 27.45 77.16 -27.29
CA LEU A 152 28.80 76.67 -27.59
C LEU A 152 29.72 77.78 -28.10
N ALA A 153 29.30 78.51 -29.15
CA ALA A 153 30.09 79.61 -29.71
C ALA A 153 30.34 80.75 -28.71
N LEU A 154 29.39 81.03 -27.82
CA LEU A 154 29.55 82.02 -26.76
C LEU A 154 30.54 81.54 -25.68
N SER A 155 30.43 80.26 -25.31
CA SER A 155 31.33 79.59 -24.36
C SER A 155 32.77 79.59 -24.84
N GLU A 156 33.00 79.27 -26.13
CA GLU A 156 34.34 79.32 -26.72
C GLU A 156 34.92 80.74 -26.72
N LYS A 157 34.12 81.74 -27.10
CA LYS A 157 34.55 83.15 -27.07
C LYS A 157 34.90 83.61 -25.65
N SER A 158 34.09 83.24 -24.66
CA SER A 158 34.32 83.57 -23.26
C SER A 158 35.58 82.89 -22.70
N ALA A 159 35.77 81.59 -22.98
CA ALA A 159 36.95 80.85 -22.55
C ALA A 159 38.24 81.43 -23.17
N ARG A 160 38.21 81.82 -24.45
CA ARG A 160 39.34 82.49 -25.10
C ARG A 160 39.66 83.84 -24.47
N PHE A 161 38.64 84.63 -24.11
CA PHE A 161 38.84 85.92 -23.46
C PHE A 161 39.49 85.78 -22.07
N SER A 162 39.09 84.77 -21.29
CA SER A 162 39.65 84.50 -19.96
C SER A 162 41.11 84.03 -19.95
N LEU A 163 41.63 83.51 -21.07
CA LEU A 163 43.02 83.06 -21.18
C LEU A 163 43.97 84.16 -21.70
N LEU A 164 43.40 85.27 -22.20
CA LEU A 164 44.15 86.42 -22.74
C LEU A 164 44.34 87.54 -21.70
N THR A 165 43.65 87.46 -20.56
CA THR A 165 43.83 88.28 -19.35
C THR A 165 44.79 87.60 -18.39
#